data_AF-A0A815P031-F1
#
_entry.id   AF-A0A815P031-F1
#
_cell.length_a   1.000
_cell.length_b   1.000
_cell.length_c   1.000
_cell.angle_alpha   90.00
_cell.angle_beta   90.00
_cell.angle_gamma   90.00
#
_symmetry.space_group_name_H-M   'P 1'
#
loop_
_entity.id
_entity.type
_entity.pdbx_description
1 polymer ?
#
loop_
_entity_poly.entity_id
_entity_poly.type
_entity_poly.pdbx_seq_one_letter_code
_entity_poly.pdbx_strand_id
1 'polypeptide(L)'
;MLPAYASDPDAVLKDQSVDIQWRNGIPNYNKAHAFFEKYKTTNHKAGSLEAIVQNLVKNWEKEVSHKNRRVWVGLTSGINLNVFKGFADENDLVEYFLRRAYHDNYTVIGSVVFTNVHLNDTKLPPNTIYKIRQNASLTPSTKRVRDLFWVPSPPQKGFMYYNFGFSWIQEIIDRAIIDTHVGRPIIEPGLFYQEMSYPCYTYDK
;
A
#
# COMPACT_ATOMS: atom_id res chain seq x y z
N MET A 1 17.21 -13.47 -20.15
CA MET A 1 17.18 -14.66 -19.26
C MET A 1 16.20 -14.40 -18.14
N LEU A 2 15.32 -15.35 -17.81
CA LEU A 2 14.42 -15.23 -16.67
C LEU A 2 15.19 -15.49 -15.36
N PRO A 3 14.85 -14.82 -14.25
CA PRO A 3 15.43 -15.10 -12.95
C PRO A 3 15.20 -16.56 -12.50
N ALA A 4 16.07 -17.08 -11.64
CA ALA A 4 16.00 -18.46 -11.17
C ALA A 4 14.66 -18.79 -10.49
N TYR A 5 14.14 -17.88 -9.65
CA TYR A 5 12.86 -18.06 -8.96
C TYR A 5 11.63 -18.09 -9.89
N ALA A 6 11.76 -17.53 -11.11
CA ALA A 6 10.71 -17.57 -12.12
C ALA A 6 10.77 -18.87 -12.96
N SER A 7 11.96 -19.43 -13.11
CA SER A 7 12.22 -20.60 -13.95
C SER A 7 12.15 -21.93 -13.18
N ASP A 8 12.41 -21.90 -11.87
CA ASP A 8 12.52 -23.08 -11.02
C ASP A 8 11.66 -22.91 -9.75
N PRO A 9 10.68 -23.79 -9.51
CA PRO A 9 9.83 -23.73 -8.30
C PRO A 9 10.58 -24.03 -7.00
N ASP A 10 11.80 -24.58 -7.06
CA ASP A 10 12.66 -24.92 -5.92
C ASP A 10 13.90 -24.02 -5.81
N ALA A 11 13.95 -22.91 -6.55
CA ALA A 11 15.10 -21.99 -6.54
C ALA A 11 15.51 -21.56 -5.12
N VAL A 12 14.54 -21.33 -4.24
CA VAL A 12 14.76 -20.91 -2.85
C VAL A 12 15.48 -21.97 -2.01
N LEU A 13 15.27 -23.26 -2.29
CA LEU A 13 15.92 -24.35 -1.55
C LEU A 13 17.39 -24.52 -1.96
N LYS A 14 17.77 -23.96 -3.11
CA LYS A 14 19.12 -24.03 -3.70
C LYS A 14 19.95 -22.79 -3.39
N ASP A 15 19.37 -21.79 -2.71
CA ASP A 15 20.05 -20.57 -2.33
C ASP A 15 21.05 -20.87 -1.18
N GLN A 16 22.33 -20.66 -1.47
CA GLN A 16 23.45 -20.91 -0.56
C GLN A 16 24.02 -19.60 0.03
N SER A 17 23.28 -18.48 -0.07
CA SER A 17 23.73 -17.23 0.53
C SER A 17 23.94 -17.36 2.04
N VAL A 18 25.06 -16.80 2.52
CA VAL A 18 25.57 -16.91 3.90
C VAL A 18 24.56 -16.38 4.94
N ASP A 19 23.66 -15.50 4.51
CA ASP A 19 22.68 -14.83 5.37
C ASP A 19 21.37 -15.63 5.57
N ILE A 20 21.19 -16.78 4.88
CA ILE A 20 19.98 -17.58 5.00
C ILE A 20 20.06 -18.52 6.20
N GLN A 21 19.20 -18.25 7.20
CA GLN A 21 18.95 -19.14 8.32
C GLN A 21 17.59 -19.82 8.17
N TRP A 22 17.59 -21.14 8.06
CA TRP A 22 16.38 -21.97 8.06
C TRP A 22 15.91 -22.24 9.50
N ARG A 23 14.60 -22.20 9.76
CA ARG A 23 14.04 -22.46 11.11
C ARG A 23 14.36 -23.86 11.61
N ASN A 24 14.14 -24.86 10.76
CA ASN A 24 14.27 -26.29 11.10
C ASN A 24 15.16 -27.03 10.07
N GLY A 25 16.13 -26.33 9.46
CA GLY A 25 16.89 -26.84 8.32
C GLY A 25 16.13 -26.74 6.99
N ILE A 26 16.79 -27.16 5.90
CA ILE A 26 16.22 -27.09 4.55
C ILE A 26 15.01 -28.05 4.46
N PRO A 27 13.81 -27.55 4.13
CA PRO A 27 12.61 -28.37 4.07
C PRO A 27 12.58 -29.27 2.83
N ASN A 28 12.00 -30.47 2.97
CA ASN A 28 11.83 -31.41 1.87
C ASN A 28 10.40 -31.35 1.31
N TYR A 29 10.25 -30.84 0.09
CA TYR A 29 8.96 -30.69 -0.58
C TYR A 29 8.59 -31.85 -1.51
N ASN A 30 9.32 -32.96 -1.56
CA ASN A 30 9.06 -34.06 -2.52
C ASN A 30 7.63 -34.61 -2.43
N LYS A 31 7.10 -34.77 -1.19
CA LYS A 31 5.71 -35.20 -0.98
C LYS A 31 4.72 -34.14 -1.48
N ALA A 32 4.95 -32.88 -1.15
CA ALA A 32 4.09 -31.77 -1.57
C ALA A 32 4.04 -31.64 -3.11
N HIS A 33 5.18 -31.83 -3.80
CA HIS A 33 5.22 -31.89 -5.27
C HIS A 33 4.40 -33.05 -5.81
N ALA A 34 4.53 -34.25 -5.24
CA ALA A 34 3.73 -35.40 -5.67
C ALA A 34 2.23 -35.18 -5.47
N PHE A 35 1.82 -34.55 -4.36
CA PHE A 35 0.44 -34.13 -4.13
C PHE A 35 -0.01 -33.09 -5.16
N PHE A 36 0.79 -32.05 -5.38
CA PHE A 36 0.47 -31.00 -6.36
C PHE A 36 0.29 -31.59 -7.76
N GLU A 37 1.20 -32.44 -8.22
CA GLU A 37 1.11 -33.07 -9.54
C GLU A 37 -0.10 -33.99 -9.68
N LYS A 38 -0.53 -34.65 -8.60
CA LYS A 38 -1.71 -35.52 -8.58
C LYS A 38 -3.02 -34.73 -8.59
N TYR A 39 -3.08 -33.60 -7.89
CA TYR A 39 -4.33 -32.86 -7.64
C TYR A 39 -4.46 -31.55 -8.42
N LYS A 40 -3.43 -31.12 -9.18
CA LYS A 40 -3.53 -29.93 -10.04
C LYS A 40 -4.65 -30.09 -11.07
N THR A 41 -5.38 -29.02 -11.29
CA THR A 41 -6.47 -28.95 -12.27
C THR A 41 -6.01 -28.35 -13.60
N THR A 42 -4.92 -27.61 -13.61
CA THR A 42 -4.40 -26.88 -14.77
C THR A 42 -2.92 -27.16 -15.01
N ASN A 43 -2.55 -27.30 -16.28
CA ASN A 43 -1.16 -27.38 -16.72
C ASN A 43 -0.81 -26.10 -17.47
N HIS A 44 0.09 -25.30 -16.90
CA HIS A 44 0.54 -24.05 -17.52
C HIS A 44 1.68 -24.33 -18.49
N LYS A 45 1.71 -23.61 -19.62
CA LYS A 45 2.79 -23.72 -20.61
C LYS A 45 4.08 -23.16 -20.01
N ALA A 46 5.20 -23.88 -20.18
CA ALA A 46 6.49 -23.41 -19.71
C ALA A 46 6.82 -22.01 -20.26
N GLY A 47 7.20 -21.08 -19.37
CA GLY A 47 7.49 -19.69 -19.71
C GLY A 47 6.26 -18.79 -19.88
N SER A 48 5.03 -19.30 -19.69
CA SER A 48 3.83 -18.45 -19.63
C SER A 48 3.78 -17.65 -18.33
N LEU A 49 3.00 -16.56 -18.31
CA LEU A 49 2.83 -15.73 -17.12
C LEU A 49 2.32 -16.57 -15.94
N GLU A 50 1.37 -17.47 -16.19
CA GLU A 50 0.77 -18.33 -15.17
C GLU A 50 1.80 -19.31 -14.60
N ALA A 51 2.67 -19.87 -15.43
CA ALA A 51 3.76 -20.74 -14.97
C ALA A 51 4.78 -19.96 -14.11
N ILE A 52 5.11 -18.73 -14.51
CA ILE A 52 6.00 -17.84 -13.75
C ILE A 52 5.38 -17.49 -12.39
N VAL A 53 4.11 -17.09 -12.37
CA VAL A 53 3.38 -16.76 -11.14
C VAL A 53 3.30 -17.98 -10.21
N GLN A 54 3.01 -19.17 -10.75
CA GLN A 54 2.99 -20.40 -9.96
C GLN A 54 4.36 -20.68 -9.30
N ASN A 55 5.45 -20.52 -10.04
CA ASN A 55 6.81 -20.71 -9.50
C ASN A 55 7.14 -19.67 -8.43
N LEU A 56 6.74 -18.42 -8.63
CA LEU A 56 6.94 -17.33 -7.67
C LEU A 56 6.21 -17.61 -6.36
N VAL A 57 4.93 -18.00 -6.40
CA VAL A 57 4.14 -18.32 -5.20
C VAL A 57 4.74 -19.54 -4.48
N LYS A 58 5.14 -20.59 -5.20
CA LYS A 58 5.78 -21.78 -4.61
C LYS A 58 7.09 -21.45 -3.90
N ASN A 59 7.90 -20.59 -4.48
CA ASN A 59 9.13 -20.11 -3.85
C ASN A 59 8.84 -19.23 -2.63
N TRP A 60 7.88 -18.30 -2.72
CA TRP A 60 7.49 -17.42 -1.62
C TRP A 60 6.96 -18.19 -0.40
N GLU A 61 6.08 -19.18 -0.61
CA GLU A 61 5.55 -20.04 0.47
C GLU A 61 6.67 -20.74 1.26
N LYS A 62 7.70 -21.20 0.56
CA LYS A 62 8.89 -21.83 1.17
C LYS A 62 9.67 -20.84 2.01
N GLU A 63 9.84 -19.60 1.53
CA GLU A 63 10.54 -18.54 2.26
C GLU A 63 9.79 -18.13 3.53
N VAL A 64 8.49 -17.87 3.44
CA VAL A 64 7.69 -17.42 4.58
C VAL A 64 7.59 -18.51 5.65
N SER A 65 7.40 -19.76 5.24
CA SER A 65 7.22 -20.88 6.16
C SER A 65 8.50 -21.30 6.86
N HIS A 66 9.62 -21.37 6.12
CA HIS A 66 10.84 -22.03 6.61
C HIS A 66 12.04 -21.11 6.83
N LYS A 67 12.12 -19.92 6.23
CA LYS A 67 13.19 -18.96 6.58
C LYS A 67 12.88 -18.33 7.95
N ASN A 68 13.93 -18.07 8.72
CA ASN A 68 13.80 -17.54 10.08
C ASN A 68 13.20 -16.14 10.08
N ARG A 69 12.43 -15.80 11.13
CA ARG A 69 11.83 -14.48 11.34
C ARG A 69 12.89 -13.38 11.25
N ARG A 70 14.15 -13.64 11.61
CA ARG A 70 15.27 -12.68 11.49
C ARG A 70 15.48 -12.15 10.07
N VAL A 71 15.27 -12.96 9.03
CA VAL A 71 15.37 -12.51 7.63
C VAL A 71 14.26 -11.48 7.34
N TRP A 72 13.04 -11.78 7.75
CA TRP A 72 11.89 -10.87 7.60
C TRP A 72 12.00 -9.64 8.49
N VAL A 73 12.49 -9.79 9.73
CA VAL A 73 12.77 -8.67 10.63
C VAL A 73 13.87 -7.80 10.05
N GLY A 74 14.91 -8.36 9.40
CA GLY A 74 15.94 -7.62 8.69
C GLY A 74 15.40 -6.87 7.47
N LEU A 75 14.46 -7.46 6.73
CA LEU A 75 13.76 -6.77 5.64
C LEU A 75 12.92 -5.60 6.17
N THR A 76 12.24 -5.79 7.30
CA THR A 76 11.39 -4.77 7.92
C THR A 76 12.11 -3.87 8.92
N SER A 77 13.40 -4.10 9.22
CA SER A 77 14.09 -3.39 10.31
C SER A 77 14.34 -1.92 9.98
N GLY A 78 14.30 -1.56 8.69
CA GLY A 78 14.33 -0.17 8.24
C GLY A 78 12.96 0.51 8.20
N ILE A 79 11.87 -0.21 8.47
CA ILE A 79 10.51 0.34 8.42
C ILE A 79 10.14 0.83 9.82
N ASN A 80 10.05 2.15 9.98
CA ASN A 80 9.49 2.75 11.17
C ASN A 80 7.96 2.74 11.10
N LEU A 81 7.30 2.02 12.00
CA LEU A 81 5.83 1.98 12.10
C LEU A 81 5.26 3.17 12.87
N ASN A 82 6.09 3.91 13.62
CA ASN A 82 5.68 5.14 14.27
C ASN A 82 5.72 6.30 13.26
N VAL A 83 4.69 6.37 12.42
CA VAL A 83 4.57 7.32 11.30
C VAL A 83 3.85 8.61 11.67
N PHE A 84 3.31 8.71 12.90
CA PHE A 84 2.50 9.85 13.33
C PHE A 84 3.28 10.78 14.26
N LYS A 85 3.17 12.08 14.01
CA LYS A 85 3.69 13.13 14.88
C LYS A 85 2.57 14.13 15.18
N GLY A 86 2.23 14.27 16.45
CA GLY A 86 1.19 15.19 16.92
C GLY A 86 1.73 16.61 17.11
N PHE A 87 0.85 17.59 16.90
CA PHE A 87 1.10 19.01 17.12
C PHE A 87 -0.12 19.62 17.81
N ALA A 88 0.09 20.60 18.69
CA ALA A 88 -0.99 21.30 19.37
C ALA A 88 -1.69 22.29 18.43
N ASP A 89 -0.90 23.01 17.63
CA ASP A 89 -1.37 24.07 16.74
C ASP A 89 -1.03 23.77 15.27
N GLU A 90 -1.86 24.31 14.37
CA GLU A 90 -1.64 24.22 12.93
C GLU A 90 -0.39 24.96 12.48
N ASN A 91 -0.07 26.09 13.13
CA ASN A 91 1.11 26.89 12.79
C ASN A 91 2.40 26.12 13.06
N ASP A 92 2.48 25.43 14.20
CA ASP A 92 3.63 24.60 14.57
C ASP A 92 3.80 23.44 13.60
N LEU A 93 2.70 22.81 13.17
CA LEU A 93 2.71 21.77 12.16
C LEU A 93 3.29 22.27 10.83
N VAL A 94 2.86 23.45 10.38
CA VAL A 94 3.33 24.04 9.12
C VAL A 94 4.79 24.47 9.22
N GLU A 95 5.19 25.10 10.32
CA GLU A 95 6.58 25.50 10.53
C GLU A 95 7.50 24.28 10.59
N TYR A 96 7.08 23.23 11.31
CA TYR A 96 7.81 21.97 11.38
C TYR A 96 7.99 21.36 9.98
N PHE A 97 6.92 21.29 9.19
CA PHE A 97 6.99 20.76 7.83
C PHE A 97 7.94 21.57 6.92
N LEU A 98 7.86 22.90 6.97
CA LEU A 98 8.64 23.77 6.08
C LEU A 98 10.12 23.86 6.47
N ARG A 99 10.46 23.74 7.75
CA ARG A 99 11.81 24.05 8.25
C ARG A 99 12.54 22.88 8.91
N ARG A 100 11.84 21.95 9.56
CA ARG A 100 12.48 20.94 10.44
C ARG A 100 12.41 19.53 9.89
N ALA A 101 11.31 19.16 9.23
CA ALA A 101 11.07 17.79 8.77
C ALA A 101 12.22 17.22 7.91
N TYR A 102 12.79 18.04 7.02
CA TYR A 102 13.92 17.65 6.17
C TYR A 102 15.20 17.38 6.97
N HIS A 103 15.51 18.21 7.97
CA HIS A 103 16.69 18.04 8.81
C HIS A 103 16.56 16.84 9.76
N ASP A 104 15.35 16.51 10.17
CA ASP A 104 15.05 15.38 11.03
C ASP A 104 14.95 14.04 10.24
N ASN A 105 15.27 14.02 8.94
CA ASN A 105 15.13 12.86 8.03
C ASN A 105 13.71 12.27 7.97
N TYR A 106 12.68 13.11 8.19
CA TYR A 106 11.28 12.70 8.04
C TYR A 106 10.72 13.11 6.68
N THR A 107 10.27 12.13 5.90
CA THR A 107 9.47 12.38 4.70
C THR A 107 8.00 12.51 5.09
N VAL A 108 7.44 13.71 4.94
CA VAL A 108 6.04 13.97 5.25
C VAL A 108 5.17 13.74 4.01
N ILE A 109 4.30 12.73 4.09
CA ILE A 109 3.36 12.37 3.02
C ILE A 109 2.08 13.22 3.05
N GLY A 110 1.73 13.77 4.22
CA GLY A 110 0.53 14.56 4.42
C GLY A 110 0.35 14.92 5.89
N SER A 111 -0.64 15.77 6.15
CA SER A 111 -0.97 16.25 7.48
C SER A 111 -2.48 16.38 7.63
N VAL A 112 -2.99 16.04 8.80
CA VAL A 112 -4.42 16.12 9.12
C VAL A 112 -4.59 17.17 10.19
N VAL A 113 -5.49 18.13 9.97
CA VAL A 113 -5.78 19.20 10.93
C VAL A 113 -7.27 19.19 11.23
N PHE A 114 -7.64 19.02 12.49
CA PHE A 114 -9.01 19.12 12.95
C PHE A 114 -9.35 20.59 13.21
N THR A 115 -10.48 21.07 12.69
CA THR A 115 -10.84 22.50 12.77
C THR A 115 -11.79 22.83 13.90
N ASN A 116 -12.59 21.85 14.36
CA ASN A 116 -13.61 22.03 15.38
C ASN A 116 -13.42 21.10 16.59
N VAL A 117 -12.17 20.70 16.85
CA VAL A 117 -11.78 19.91 18.01
C VAL A 117 -10.81 20.75 18.85
N HIS A 118 -11.08 20.89 20.14
CA HIS A 118 -10.23 21.61 21.07
C HIS A 118 -9.47 20.65 21.98
N LEU A 119 -8.29 21.07 22.46
CA LEU A 119 -7.42 20.24 23.30
C LEU A 119 -8.07 19.75 24.61
N ASN A 120 -9.09 20.47 25.09
CA ASN A 120 -9.80 20.15 26.33
C ASN A 120 -11.00 19.23 26.10
N ASP A 121 -11.33 18.89 24.86
CA ASP A 121 -12.48 18.04 24.56
C ASP A 121 -12.15 16.57 24.89
N THR A 122 -13.00 15.94 25.69
CA THR A 122 -12.84 14.53 26.06
C THR A 122 -13.40 13.55 25.02
N LYS A 123 -14.20 14.07 24.08
CA LYS A 123 -14.84 13.31 23.01
C LYS A 123 -14.88 14.14 21.73
N LEU A 124 -14.85 13.46 20.59
CA LEU A 124 -15.03 14.11 19.30
C LEU A 124 -16.45 14.70 19.16
N PRO A 125 -16.59 15.90 18.56
CA PRO A 125 -17.89 16.50 18.30
C PRO A 125 -18.72 15.65 17.33
N PRO A 126 -20.07 15.66 17.42
CA PRO A 126 -20.93 14.82 16.56
C PRO A 126 -20.71 15.01 15.06
N ASN A 127 -20.31 16.21 14.65
CA ASN A 127 -19.86 16.50 13.31
C ASN A 127 -18.38 16.89 13.41
N THR A 128 -17.47 16.01 12.99
CA THR A 128 -16.04 16.27 13.01
C THR A 128 -15.61 16.84 11.66
N ILE A 129 -15.00 18.03 11.67
CA ILE A 129 -14.50 18.70 10.48
C ILE A 129 -12.98 18.67 10.52
N TYR A 130 -12.38 18.13 9.47
CA TYR A 130 -10.94 18.07 9.33
C TYR A 130 -10.53 18.48 7.91
N LYS A 131 -9.25 18.85 7.77
CA LYS A 131 -8.60 19.13 6.49
C LYS A 131 -7.35 18.29 6.33
N ILE A 132 -7.16 17.75 5.14
CA ILE A 132 -5.92 17.09 4.73
C ILE A 132 -5.06 18.13 4.00
N ARG A 133 -3.82 18.27 4.43
CA ARG A 133 -2.81 19.10 3.79
C ARG A 133 -1.73 18.20 3.22
N GLN A 134 -1.45 18.34 1.93
CA GLN A 134 -0.35 17.65 1.26
C GLN A 134 0.45 18.65 0.45
N ASN A 135 1.69 18.27 0.13
CA ASN A 135 2.52 19.06 -0.78
C ASN A 135 1.86 19.11 -2.16
N ALA A 136 1.83 20.30 -2.78
CA ALA A 136 1.22 20.54 -4.09
C ALA A 136 1.86 19.72 -5.23
N SER A 137 3.06 19.16 -5.05
CA SER A 137 3.66 18.23 -6.01
C SER A 137 3.09 16.82 -5.95
N LEU A 138 2.40 16.46 -4.86
CA LEU A 138 1.82 15.14 -4.62
C LEU A 138 0.32 15.07 -4.94
N THR A 139 -0.35 16.22 -5.06
CA THR A 139 -1.77 16.29 -5.38
C THR A 139 -2.03 17.27 -6.52
N PRO A 140 -3.04 17.03 -7.36
CA PRO A 140 -3.46 18.01 -8.36
C PRO A 140 -3.81 19.37 -7.74
N SER A 141 -3.63 20.43 -8.52
CA SER A 141 -4.00 21.78 -8.10
C SER A 141 -5.51 21.90 -7.86
N THR A 142 -5.89 22.46 -6.72
CA THR A 142 -7.28 22.71 -6.33
C THR A 142 -7.83 24.06 -6.84
N LYS A 143 -7.06 24.78 -7.68
CA LYS A 143 -7.49 26.07 -8.25
C LYS A 143 -8.74 25.95 -9.14
N ARG A 144 -9.02 24.76 -9.67
CA ARG A 144 -10.16 24.48 -10.56
C ARG A 144 -10.71 23.10 -10.27
N VAL A 145 -12.04 22.98 -10.26
CA VAL A 145 -12.74 21.69 -10.10
C VAL A 145 -12.83 20.94 -11.44
N ARG A 146 -12.89 21.66 -12.56
CA ARG A 146 -12.98 21.12 -13.92
C ARG A 146 -12.10 21.93 -14.88
N ASP A 147 -11.74 21.30 -15.99
CA ASP A 147 -11.04 21.99 -17.08
C ASP A 147 -11.95 23.05 -17.72
N LEU A 148 -11.32 24.10 -18.27
CA LEU A 148 -12.06 25.23 -18.85
C LEU A 148 -12.84 24.84 -20.11
N PHE A 149 -12.26 23.95 -20.91
CA PHE A 149 -12.89 23.40 -22.10
C PHE A 149 -13.05 21.90 -21.91
N TRP A 150 -14.22 21.39 -22.27
CA TRP A 150 -14.48 19.96 -22.26
C TRP A 150 -13.78 19.30 -23.44
N VAL A 151 -13.04 18.22 -23.16
CA VAL A 151 -12.38 17.40 -24.17
C VAL A 151 -12.85 15.95 -23.97
N PRO A 152 -13.28 15.26 -25.03
CA PRO A 152 -13.64 13.84 -24.94
C PRO A 152 -12.38 12.99 -24.77
N SER A 153 -11.89 12.87 -23.54
CA SER A 153 -10.74 12.04 -23.18
C SER A 153 -10.84 11.61 -21.71
N PRO A 154 -10.28 10.43 -21.35
CA PRO A 154 -10.15 10.07 -19.94
C PRO A 154 -9.37 11.15 -19.16
N PRO A 155 -9.82 11.51 -17.95
CA PRO A 155 -9.11 12.50 -17.14
C PRO A 155 -7.76 11.93 -16.68
N GLN A 156 -6.66 12.61 -16.98
CA GLN A 156 -5.31 12.11 -16.63
C GLN A 156 -4.88 12.40 -15.18
N LYS A 157 -5.56 13.32 -14.48
CA LYS A 157 -5.07 13.88 -13.20
C LYS A 157 -5.66 13.21 -11.95
N GLY A 158 -6.73 12.43 -12.07
CA GLY A 158 -7.41 11.81 -10.92
C GLY A 158 -6.51 10.84 -10.14
N PHE A 159 -5.68 10.09 -10.87
CA PHE A 159 -4.80 9.05 -10.35
C PHE A 159 -3.78 9.54 -9.29
N MET A 160 -3.40 10.83 -9.32
CA MET A 160 -2.46 11.40 -8.34
C MET A 160 -2.99 11.32 -6.91
N TYR A 161 -4.30 11.51 -6.70
CA TYR A 161 -4.90 11.41 -5.37
C TYR A 161 -4.77 9.99 -4.78
N TYR A 162 -4.83 8.96 -5.63
CA TYR A 162 -4.66 7.57 -5.20
C TYR A 162 -3.17 7.23 -5.00
N ASN A 163 -2.32 7.53 -5.98
CA ASN A 163 -0.91 7.17 -5.95
C ASN A 163 -0.11 7.78 -4.81
N PHE A 164 -0.42 9.03 -4.47
CA PHE A 164 0.28 9.74 -3.41
C PHE A 164 -0.48 9.71 -2.08
N GLY A 165 -1.45 8.80 -1.97
CA GLY A 165 -2.06 8.42 -0.69
C GLY A 165 -3.06 9.42 -0.10
N PHE A 166 -3.51 10.43 -0.85
CA PHE A 166 -4.56 11.34 -0.37
C PHE A 166 -5.83 10.57 0.00
N SER A 167 -6.32 9.72 -0.92
CA SER A 167 -7.52 8.92 -0.69
C SER A 167 -7.34 7.87 0.41
N TRP A 168 -6.11 7.37 0.59
CA TRP A 168 -5.80 6.43 1.67
C TRP A 168 -5.87 7.10 3.03
N ILE A 169 -5.29 8.31 3.15
CA ILE A 169 -5.37 9.11 4.38
C ILE A 169 -6.83 9.44 4.69
N GLN A 170 -7.59 9.87 3.68
CA GLN A 170 -9.02 10.17 3.85
C GLN A 170 -9.78 8.96 4.39
N GLU A 171 -9.62 7.78 3.77
CA GLU A 171 -10.30 6.55 4.19
C GLU A 171 -9.90 6.11 5.61
N ILE A 172 -8.60 6.19 5.95
CA ILE A 172 -8.11 5.80 7.28
C ILE A 172 -8.67 6.72 8.37
N ILE A 173 -8.70 8.04 8.12
CA ILE A 173 -9.21 9.02 9.08
C ILE A 173 -10.72 8.92 9.22
N ASP A 174 -11.46 8.78 8.12
CA ASP A 174 -12.91 8.62 8.15
C ASP A 174 -13.31 7.38 8.95
N ARG A 175 -12.64 6.24 8.71
CA ARG A 175 -12.85 5.03 9.52
C ARG A 175 -12.54 5.26 10.99
N ALA A 176 -11.43 5.90 11.32
CA ALA A 176 -11.06 6.18 12.72
C ALA A 176 -12.08 7.07 13.43
N ILE A 177 -12.62 8.08 12.74
CA ILE A 177 -13.67 8.96 13.26
C ILE A 177 -14.94 8.15 13.53
N ILE A 178 -15.39 7.33 12.57
CA ILE A 178 -16.59 6.51 12.73
C ILE A 178 -16.40 5.48 13.87
N ASP A 179 -15.25 4.81 13.92
CA ASP A 179 -14.91 3.85 14.98
C ASP A 179 -15.00 4.50 16.37
N THR A 180 -14.50 5.72 16.49
CA THR A 180 -14.54 6.49 17.75
C THR A 180 -15.97 6.88 18.12
N HIS A 181 -16.80 7.28 17.15
CA HIS A 181 -18.20 7.63 17.40
C HIS A 181 -19.07 6.43 17.75
N VAL A 182 -18.84 5.28 17.10
CA VAL A 182 -19.62 4.06 17.32
C VAL A 182 -19.13 3.29 18.56
N GLY A 183 -17.86 3.46 18.93
CA GLY A 183 -17.24 2.74 20.05
C GLY A 183 -16.92 1.27 19.74
N ARG A 184 -16.80 0.90 18.46
CA ARG A 184 -16.40 -0.44 18.00
C ARG A 184 -15.57 -0.32 16.72
N PRO A 185 -14.58 -1.21 16.50
CA PRO A 185 -13.77 -1.19 15.29
C PRO A 185 -14.59 -1.63 14.07
N ILE A 186 -14.51 -0.87 12.98
CA ILE A 186 -15.14 -1.18 11.69
C ILE A 186 -14.12 -1.85 10.78
N ILE A 187 -14.26 -3.17 10.68
CA ILE A 187 -13.41 -4.00 9.82
C ILE A 187 -13.98 -4.05 8.39
N GLU A 188 -15.30 -3.99 8.27
CA GLU A 188 -16.06 -4.17 7.03
C GLU A 188 -17.07 -3.04 6.87
N PRO A 189 -17.35 -2.56 5.64
CA PRO A 189 -16.92 -3.09 4.34
C PRO A 189 -15.52 -2.64 3.91
N GLY A 190 -14.88 -3.37 2.99
CA GLY A 190 -13.68 -2.89 2.29
C GLY A 190 -14.03 -1.87 1.22
N LEU A 191 -13.26 -0.78 1.13
CA LEU A 191 -13.41 0.21 0.06
C LEU A 191 -12.56 -0.19 -1.15
N PHE A 192 -13.16 -0.14 -2.34
CA PHE A 192 -12.48 -0.36 -3.61
C PHE A 192 -12.60 0.87 -4.49
N TYR A 193 -11.52 1.19 -5.18
CA TYR A 193 -11.47 2.27 -6.16
C TYR A 193 -11.50 1.67 -7.57
N GLN A 194 -12.49 2.06 -8.38
CA GLN A 194 -12.59 1.69 -9.78
C GLN A 194 -12.96 2.91 -10.62
N GLU A 195 -12.10 3.28 -11.55
CA GLU A 195 -12.43 4.30 -12.54
C GLU A 195 -13.48 3.77 -13.52
N MET A 196 -14.43 4.62 -13.90
CA MET A 196 -15.40 4.29 -14.94
C MET A 196 -14.68 4.15 -16.28
N SER A 197 -14.95 3.05 -17.01
CA SER A 197 -14.39 2.86 -18.35
C SER A 197 -14.82 3.98 -19.28
N TYR A 198 -13.88 4.54 -20.02
CA TYR A 198 -14.14 5.62 -20.96
C TYR A 198 -14.47 5.05 -22.35
N PRO A 199 -15.54 5.52 -23.03
CA PRO A 199 -15.89 5.04 -24.36
C PRO A 199 -14.83 5.42 -25.40
N CYS A 200 -14.64 4.56 -26.40
CA CYS A 200 -13.81 4.88 -27.56
C CYS A 200 -14.56 5.85 -28.49
N TYR A 201 -14.01 7.05 -28.70
CA TYR A 201 -14.52 7.97 -29.69
C TYR A 201 -13.90 7.59 -31.05
N THR A 202 -14.69 6.97 -31.92
CA THR A 202 -14.32 6.81 -33.33
C THR A 202 -14.36 8.19 -33.98
N TYR A 203 -13.25 8.62 -34.58
CA TYR A 203 -13.28 9.75 -35.49
C TYR A 203 -14.17 9.36 -36.68
N ASP A 204 -15.28 10.08 -36.89
CA ASP A 204 -15.98 10.01 -38.18
C ASP A 204 -14.99 10.46 -39.27
N LYS A 205 -14.88 9.64 -40.31
CA LYS A 205 -14.00 9.87 -41.48
C LYS A 205 -14.57 10.92 -42.42
#